data_AF-A0AAV0DKX6-F1
#
_entry.id   AF-A0AAV0DKX6-F1
#
_cell.length_a   1.000
_cell.length_b   1.000
_cell.length_c   1.000
_cell.angle_alpha   90.00
_cell.angle_beta   90.00
_cell.angle_gamma   90.00
#
_symmetry.space_group_name_H-M   'P 1'
#
loop_
_entity.id
_entity.type
_entity.pdbx_description
1 polymer ?
#
loop_
_entity_poly.entity_id
_entity_poly.type
_entity_poly.pdbx_seq_one_letter_code
_entity_poly.pdbx_strand_id
1 'polypeptide(L)'
;MMQSPIPSELKTKDCFFQRNELPPNQDGDAGAAFNVLDSTLKVILDRLQSMRERKSWTYIGFDKIHKLHCDELVIRTLCMEGKLVTAFSLWSQMIHKFSIPSIYTYNYLISGLCKTGYMEKAEWIVKEMQYRGPTPSCATYNNLINGYCLMNDLDRALEIFSTMTSNGITPNRVSCNILVDALCKKGLIGESKKLLEMILGDKHDDPDLITSTIIMDGCFKHGDSIQALAIWEKLRRVQIDHIAYNVILNGFCLSRDPIMVNSYICQMLKTGFKPDIFSYNMLIGLLCKKGQMNEACYRFGLMTRMGICPDRITYKIIIQGLCMNGEVIKANYFLCCMLENSIIPEPLIWNVIIHGYGRYGNVRRAEDIRSQMVASSVIPNVYTYNALIYAYINVGNFIEAHSLKKKMLLHGILPDSVTFNLLIGAACNFGDIDLALRLHGDMFRIGCEPDTITYTELLRCCCVSHKMREANWLFGMIRRSGIKLDHVPFLLLMKRYWGMRELDKAFELYQEWLMAKDI
;
A
#
# COMPACT_ATOMS: atom_id res chain seq x y z
N MET A 1 57.62 27.98 -39.83
CA MET A 1 57.13 28.12 -38.44
C MET A 1 55.94 27.19 -38.26
N MET A 2 56.17 26.16 -37.45
CA MET A 2 55.23 25.27 -36.73
C MET A 2 54.03 24.68 -37.48
N GLN A 3 54.24 23.47 -38.02
CA GLN A 3 53.30 22.36 -37.91
C GLN A 3 53.25 21.88 -36.45
N SER A 4 52.06 21.55 -35.93
CA SER A 4 51.90 20.77 -34.69
C SER A 4 50.94 19.59 -34.95
N PRO A 5 51.33 18.34 -34.61
CA PRO A 5 50.51 17.15 -34.79
C PRO A 5 49.86 16.66 -33.48
N ILE A 6 48.91 15.74 -33.64
CA ILE A 6 48.24 14.89 -32.63
C ILE A 6 49.25 13.92 -31.97
N PRO A 7 49.08 13.56 -30.68
CA PRO A 7 48.77 12.17 -30.27
C PRO A 7 47.78 12.09 -29.07
N SER A 8 46.75 11.25 -29.03
CA SER A 8 46.68 9.79 -28.74
C SER A 8 47.18 9.35 -27.34
N GLU A 9 46.34 8.52 -26.71
CA GLU A 9 46.62 7.50 -25.67
C GLU A 9 46.44 7.81 -24.17
N LEU A 10 45.32 7.28 -23.67
CA LEU A 10 45.16 6.48 -22.44
C LEU A 10 46.45 6.13 -21.69
N LYS A 11 46.53 6.54 -20.41
CA LYS A 11 47.35 5.86 -19.40
C LYS A 11 46.53 5.60 -18.14
N THR A 12 46.15 4.35 -18.00
CA THR A 12 45.88 3.65 -16.74
C THR A 12 47.08 3.81 -15.80
N LYS A 13 46.84 4.12 -14.52
CA LYS A 13 47.85 4.01 -13.47
C LYS A 13 47.35 3.05 -12.39
N ASP A 14 48.11 1.97 -12.29
CA ASP A 14 48.00 0.84 -11.39
C ASP A 14 48.19 1.22 -9.92
N CYS A 15 47.40 0.59 -9.07
CA CYS A 15 47.71 0.35 -7.66
C CYS A 15 48.79 -0.72 -7.57
N PHE A 16 49.91 -0.49 -6.87
CA PHE A 16 50.58 -1.52 -6.04
C PHE A 16 51.62 -0.88 -5.10
N PHE A 17 51.43 -1.15 -3.81
CA PHE A 17 52.38 -1.26 -2.67
C PHE A 17 53.78 -0.63 -2.75
N GLN A 18 54.13 0.17 -1.73
CA GLN A 18 55.47 0.18 -1.14
C GLN A 18 55.45 0.50 0.36
N ARG A 19 56.28 -0.26 1.09
CA ARG A 19 56.48 -0.36 2.54
C ARG A 19 57.68 0.49 2.99
N ASN A 20 57.65 0.86 4.28
CA ASN A 20 58.75 1.31 5.18
C ASN A 20 59.25 2.76 4.96
N GLU A 21 59.52 3.60 5.96
CA GLU A 21 60.25 3.40 7.24
C GLU A 21 59.77 4.36 8.36
N LEU A 22 59.91 3.93 9.63
CA LEU A 22 59.75 4.71 10.88
C LEU A 22 61.14 4.87 11.56
N PRO A 23 61.43 5.98 12.26
CA PRO A 23 62.65 6.15 13.06
C PRO A 23 62.49 5.65 14.52
N PRO A 24 63.59 5.53 15.31
CA PRO A 24 63.70 4.55 16.39
C PRO A 24 63.52 5.07 17.83
N ASN A 25 63.16 4.11 18.70
CA ASN A 25 63.41 3.97 20.14
C ASN A 25 62.86 5.04 21.12
N GLN A 26 61.80 4.64 21.84
CA GLN A 26 61.72 4.85 23.29
C GLN A 26 61.32 3.53 23.96
N ASP A 27 62.29 2.92 24.63
CA ASP A 27 62.08 1.90 25.65
C ASP A 27 61.31 2.52 26.81
N GLY A 28 60.02 2.24 26.88
CA GLY A 28 59.17 2.77 27.93
C GLY A 28 57.70 2.49 27.66
N ASP A 29 57.30 1.21 27.67
CA ASP A 29 55.91 0.87 28.06
C ASP A 29 55.61 -0.64 28.17
N ALA A 30 56.59 -1.54 28.01
CA ALA A 30 56.30 -2.97 28.14
C ALA A 30 55.79 -3.35 29.55
N GLY A 31 56.34 -2.73 30.60
CA GLY A 31 55.89 -2.93 31.98
C GLY A 31 54.52 -2.30 32.29
N ALA A 32 54.21 -1.15 31.70
CA ALA A 32 52.90 -0.53 31.86
C ALA A 32 51.82 -1.29 31.10
N ALA A 33 52.11 -1.75 29.88
CA ALA A 33 51.21 -2.61 29.10
C ALA A 33 50.95 -3.94 29.82
N PHE A 34 51.98 -4.55 30.44
CA PHE A 34 51.81 -5.76 31.23
C PHE A 34 50.98 -5.52 32.50
N ASN A 35 51.18 -4.40 33.20
CA ASN A 35 50.38 -4.03 34.39
C ASN A 35 48.93 -3.67 34.03
N VAL A 36 48.69 -3.08 32.86
CA VAL A 36 47.34 -2.82 32.34
C VAL A 36 46.67 -4.13 31.93
N LEU A 37 47.38 -5.05 31.29
CA LEU A 37 46.86 -6.38 30.97
C LEU A 37 46.56 -7.20 32.22
N ASP A 38 47.40 -7.13 33.25
CA ASP A 38 47.21 -7.88 34.49
C ASP A 38 46.07 -7.28 35.33
N SER A 39 45.95 -5.95 35.38
CA SER A 39 44.80 -5.28 36.03
C SER A 39 43.49 -5.53 35.29
N THR A 40 43.50 -5.56 33.95
CA THR A 40 42.29 -5.90 33.16
C THR A 40 41.92 -7.37 33.29
N LEU A 41 42.89 -8.30 33.34
CA LEU A 41 42.65 -9.72 33.63
C LEU A 41 42.08 -9.92 35.03
N LYS A 42 42.59 -9.21 36.03
CA LYS A 42 42.10 -9.26 37.41
C LYS A 42 40.68 -8.73 37.52
N VAL A 43 40.36 -7.62 36.82
CA VAL A 43 38.99 -7.11 36.70
C VAL A 43 38.07 -8.11 36.00
N ILE A 44 38.53 -8.78 34.95
CA ILE A 44 37.74 -9.81 34.25
C ILE A 44 37.53 -11.03 35.14
N LEU A 45 38.54 -11.46 35.91
CA LEU A 45 38.44 -12.58 36.86
C LEU A 45 37.50 -12.25 38.02
N ASP A 46 37.59 -11.05 38.61
CA ASP A 46 36.65 -10.58 39.65
C ASP A 46 35.22 -10.43 39.08
N ARG A 47 35.09 -10.08 37.80
CA ARG A 47 33.80 -10.04 37.11
C ARG A 47 33.25 -11.44 36.85
N LEU A 48 34.10 -12.40 36.50
CA LEU A 48 33.71 -13.82 36.36
C LEU A 48 33.37 -14.44 37.72
N GLN A 49 34.09 -14.07 38.78
CA GLN A 49 33.86 -14.53 40.14
C GLN A 49 32.57 -13.93 40.71
N SER A 50 32.31 -12.63 40.50
CA SER A 50 31.02 -12.01 40.86
C SER A 50 29.85 -12.54 40.02
N MET A 51 30.07 -12.95 38.75
CA MET A 51 29.06 -13.69 37.99
C MET A 51 28.86 -15.12 38.51
N ARG A 52 29.90 -15.77 39.04
CA ARG A 52 29.83 -17.10 39.67
C ARG A 52 29.13 -17.06 41.03
N GLU A 53 29.35 -15.99 41.80
CA GLU A 53 28.68 -15.73 43.08
C GLU A 53 27.22 -15.29 42.87
N ARG A 54 26.91 -14.52 41.79
CA ARG A 54 25.52 -14.32 41.35
C ARG A 54 24.83 -15.62 40.91
N LYS A 55 25.58 -16.57 40.34
CA LYS A 55 25.09 -17.94 40.08
C LYS A 55 24.88 -18.77 41.36
N SER A 56 25.48 -18.38 42.49
CA SER A 56 25.27 -19.04 43.78
C SER A 56 24.07 -18.49 44.55
N TRP A 57 23.69 -17.23 44.33
CA TRP A 57 22.49 -16.61 44.93
C TRP A 57 21.20 -16.88 44.14
N THR A 58 21.29 -17.51 42.97
CA THR A 58 20.14 -17.78 42.07
C THR A 58 19.41 -19.09 42.38
N TYR A 59 19.80 -19.84 43.41
CA TYR A 59 19.33 -21.22 43.53
C TYR A 59 17.96 -21.44 44.19
N ILE A 60 17.26 -20.42 44.71
CA ILE A 60 15.99 -20.69 45.45
C ILE A 60 14.79 -19.79 45.07
N GLY A 61 14.85 -18.84 44.13
CA GLY A 61 13.59 -18.14 43.77
C GLY A 61 13.52 -17.11 42.65
N PHE A 62 14.64 -16.60 42.13
CA PHE A 62 14.59 -15.48 41.17
C PHE A 62 14.56 -15.89 39.68
N ASP A 63 14.89 -17.13 39.34
CA ASP A 63 15.08 -17.57 37.93
C ASP A 63 13.74 -17.82 37.18
N LYS A 64 12.65 -18.11 37.90
CA LYS A 64 11.33 -18.32 37.29
C LYS A 64 10.68 -17.02 36.80
N ILE A 65 10.84 -15.92 37.55
CA ILE A 65 10.15 -14.65 37.28
C ILE A 65 10.76 -13.95 36.06
N HIS A 66 12.09 -13.95 35.95
CA HIS A 66 12.78 -13.35 34.80
C HIS A 66 12.53 -14.13 33.51
N LYS A 67 12.45 -15.47 33.58
CA LYS A 67 12.17 -16.32 32.42
C LYS A 67 10.73 -16.18 31.92
N LEU A 68 9.75 -16.11 32.83
CA LEU A 68 8.35 -15.84 32.46
C LEU A 68 8.19 -14.48 31.75
N HIS A 69 8.87 -13.44 32.23
CA HIS A 69 8.79 -12.10 31.63
C HIS A 69 9.44 -12.05 30.23
N CYS A 70 10.54 -12.80 30.03
CA CYS A 70 11.14 -12.95 28.70
C CYS A 70 10.23 -13.71 27.74
N ASP A 71 9.59 -14.81 28.18
CA ASP A 71 8.67 -15.59 27.35
C ASP A 71 7.42 -14.77 26.95
N GLU A 72 6.88 -13.94 27.86
CA GLU A 72 5.78 -13.00 27.55
C GLU A 72 6.16 -11.97 26.47
N LEU A 73 7.34 -11.34 26.60
CA LEU A 73 7.82 -10.36 25.62
C LEU A 73 8.07 -10.98 24.24
N VAL A 74 8.58 -12.22 24.21
CA VAL A 74 8.80 -12.97 22.97
C VAL A 74 7.46 -13.35 22.32
N ILE A 75 6.45 -13.75 23.09
CA ILE A 75 5.12 -14.01 22.54
C ILE A 75 4.52 -12.72 21.94
N ARG A 76 4.70 -11.57 22.61
CA ARG A 76 4.27 -10.27 22.07
C ARG A 76 4.91 -9.97 20.72
N THR A 77 6.23 -10.09 20.59
CA THR A 77 6.94 -9.78 19.32
C THR A 77 6.50 -10.74 18.21
N LEU A 78 6.42 -12.04 18.49
CA LEU A 78 5.97 -13.04 17.53
C LEU A 78 4.53 -12.79 17.05
N CYS A 79 3.62 -12.39 17.95
CA CYS A 79 2.24 -12.05 17.59
C CYS A 79 2.17 -10.77 16.75
N MET A 80 3.02 -9.77 17.03
CA MET A 80 3.07 -8.55 16.20
C MET A 80 3.64 -8.80 14.80
N GLU A 81 4.57 -9.75 14.67
CA GLU A 81 5.13 -10.17 13.38
C GLU A 81 4.24 -11.17 12.61
N GLY A 82 3.09 -11.57 13.18
CA GLY A 82 2.17 -12.56 12.57
C GLY A 82 2.66 -14.01 12.62
N LYS A 83 3.74 -14.30 13.36
CA LYS A 83 4.31 -15.65 13.53
C LYS A 83 3.56 -16.44 14.62
N LEU A 84 2.29 -16.72 14.34
CA LEU A 84 1.37 -17.31 15.33
C LEU A 84 1.75 -18.74 15.70
N VAL A 85 2.20 -19.57 14.76
CA VAL A 85 2.55 -20.99 15.03
C VAL A 85 3.62 -21.10 16.13
N THR A 86 4.68 -20.29 16.04
CA THR A 86 5.75 -20.25 17.04
C THR A 86 5.28 -19.66 18.37
N ALA A 87 4.42 -18.64 18.34
CA ALA A 87 3.84 -18.06 19.55
C ALA A 87 2.98 -19.08 20.31
N PHE A 88 2.19 -19.89 19.60
CA PHE A 88 1.39 -20.96 20.18
C PHE A 88 2.22 -22.10 20.76
N SER A 89 3.32 -22.47 20.08
CA SER A 89 4.26 -23.47 20.61
C SER A 89 4.88 -23.01 21.94
N LEU A 90 5.28 -21.73 22.03
CA LEU A 90 5.82 -21.16 23.26
C LEU A 90 4.77 -21.11 24.38
N TRP A 91 3.56 -20.66 24.07
CA TRP A 91 2.43 -20.66 25.02
C TRP A 91 2.11 -22.07 25.54
N SER A 92 2.06 -23.08 24.66
CA SER A 92 1.87 -24.47 25.06
C SER A 92 3.00 -24.95 25.98
N GLN A 93 4.25 -24.62 25.69
CA GLN A 93 5.38 -24.94 26.57
C GLN A 93 5.29 -24.25 27.95
N MET A 94 4.77 -23.01 28.02
CA MET A 94 4.52 -22.34 29.31
C MET A 94 3.49 -23.10 30.14
N ILE A 95 2.41 -23.55 29.50
CA ILE A 95 1.35 -24.34 30.14
C ILE A 95 1.87 -25.69 30.63
N HIS A 96 2.65 -26.40 29.80
CA HIS A 96 3.22 -27.70 30.18
C HIS A 96 4.23 -27.61 31.34
N LYS A 97 4.81 -26.43 31.59
CA LYS A 97 5.67 -26.16 32.74
C LYS A 97 4.88 -25.76 34.01
N PHE A 98 3.56 -26.02 34.05
CA PHE A 98 2.65 -25.66 35.14
C PHE A 98 2.67 -24.16 35.49
N SER A 99 2.96 -23.30 34.51
CA SER A 99 2.93 -21.84 34.69
C SER A 99 1.60 -21.30 34.17
N ILE A 100 0.88 -20.53 34.99
CA ILE A 100 -0.36 -19.85 34.58
C ILE A 100 0.04 -18.62 33.74
N PRO A 101 -0.30 -18.56 32.44
CA PRO A 101 0.05 -17.41 31.61
C PRO A 101 -0.65 -16.13 32.09
N SER A 102 0.01 -14.98 31.95
CA SER A 102 -0.54 -13.69 32.35
C SER A 102 -1.71 -13.24 31.47
N ILE A 103 -2.56 -12.33 31.97
CA ILE A 103 -3.62 -11.68 31.17
C ILE A 103 -3.03 -11.06 29.89
N TYR A 104 -1.83 -10.48 29.97
CA TYR A 104 -1.14 -9.87 28.84
C TYR A 104 -0.76 -10.90 27.78
N THR A 105 -0.23 -12.06 28.18
CA THR A 105 0.11 -13.17 27.25
C THR A 105 -1.12 -13.59 26.45
N TYR A 106 -2.26 -13.79 27.12
CA TYR A 106 -3.53 -14.12 26.46
C TYR A 106 -4.00 -12.99 25.54
N ASN A 107 -3.97 -11.73 25.99
CA ASN A 107 -4.39 -10.59 25.18
C ASN A 107 -3.51 -10.41 23.93
N TYR A 108 -2.21 -10.69 23.99
CA TYR A 108 -1.32 -10.64 22.83
C TYR A 108 -1.65 -11.74 21.80
N LEU A 109 -1.89 -12.96 22.26
CA LEU A 109 -2.30 -14.08 21.40
C LEU A 109 -3.65 -13.79 20.70
N ILE A 110 -4.64 -13.32 21.47
CA ILE A 110 -5.97 -12.95 20.94
C ILE A 110 -5.83 -11.81 19.93
N SER A 111 -5.10 -10.74 20.26
CA SER A 111 -4.89 -9.62 19.35
C SER A 111 -4.19 -10.04 18.04
N GLY A 112 -3.17 -10.90 18.13
CA GLY A 112 -2.48 -11.47 16.97
C GLY A 112 -3.42 -12.29 16.09
N LEU A 113 -4.20 -13.20 16.68
CA LEU A 113 -5.19 -14.02 15.98
C LEU A 113 -6.26 -13.17 15.29
N CYS A 114 -6.84 -12.19 15.99
CA CYS A 114 -7.83 -11.26 15.46
C CYS A 114 -7.30 -10.50 14.24
N LYS A 115 -6.06 -9.99 14.29
CA LYS A 115 -5.45 -9.28 13.16
C LYS A 115 -5.21 -10.16 11.93
N THR A 116 -4.98 -11.45 12.13
CA THR A 116 -4.81 -12.43 11.05
C THR A 116 -6.13 -13.06 10.57
N GLY A 117 -7.25 -12.78 11.23
CA GLY A 117 -8.58 -13.29 10.86
C GLY A 117 -8.94 -14.67 11.43
N TYR A 118 -8.11 -15.30 12.29
CA TYR A 118 -8.42 -16.59 12.91
C TYR A 118 -9.35 -16.44 14.13
N MET A 119 -10.57 -15.96 13.92
CA MET A 119 -11.52 -15.58 14.98
C MET A 119 -11.98 -16.76 15.85
N GLU A 120 -12.22 -17.94 15.28
CA GLU A 120 -12.62 -19.14 16.04
C GLU A 120 -11.57 -19.53 17.09
N LYS A 121 -10.29 -19.48 16.71
CA LYS A 121 -9.18 -19.74 17.63
C LYS A 121 -9.05 -18.65 18.69
N ALA A 122 -9.39 -17.40 18.34
CA ALA A 122 -9.37 -16.29 19.29
C ALA A 122 -10.43 -16.47 20.38
N GLU A 123 -11.65 -16.87 20.00
CA GLU A 123 -12.70 -17.21 20.97
C GLU A 123 -12.34 -18.44 21.82
N TRP A 124 -11.73 -19.46 21.21
CA TRP A 124 -11.25 -20.64 21.94
C TRP A 124 -10.24 -20.25 23.02
N ILE A 125 -9.29 -19.36 22.70
CA ILE A 125 -8.32 -18.85 23.69
C ILE A 125 -9.02 -18.11 24.83
N VAL A 126 -10.10 -17.38 24.59
CA VAL A 126 -10.88 -16.73 25.65
C VAL A 126 -11.58 -17.75 26.54
N LYS A 127 -12.14 -18.82 25.97
CA LYS A 127 -12.71 -19.93 26.75
C LYS A 127 -11.66 -20.65 27.59
N GLU A 128 -10.47 -20.86 27.04
CA GLU A 128 -9.34 -21.46 27.76
C GLU A 128 -8.86 -20.56 28.92
N MET A 129 -8.82 -19.24 28.68
CA MET A 129 -8.52 -18.23 29.70
C MET A 129 -9.56 -18.25 30.83
N GLN A 130 -10.85 -18.42 30.52
CA GLN A 130 -11.91 -18.57 31.53
C GLN A 130 -11.79 -19.86 32.34
N TYR A 131 -11.42 -20.98 31.70
CA TYR A 131 -11.31 -22.29 32.34
C TYR A 131 -10.08 -22.40 33.27
N ARG A 132 -8.91 -21.93 32.82
CA ARG A 132 -7.66 -22.03 33.59
C ARG A 132 -7.37 -20.81 34.46
N GLY A 133 -8.06 -19.70 34.21
CA GLY A 133 -7.64 -18.38 34.65
C GLY A 133 -6.44 -17.87 33.83
N PRO A 134 -6.18 -16.54 33.86
CA PRO A 134 -6.87 -15.49 34.61
C PRO A 134 -8.22 -15.07 34.00
N THR A 135 -9.06 -14.34 34.74
CA THR A 135 -10.37 -13.90 34.22
C THR A 135 -10.22 -12.94 33.02
N PRO A 136 -11.06 -13.06 31.98
CA PRO A 136 -11.09 -12.11 30.88
C PRO A 136 -11.26 -10.67 31.37
N SER A 137 -10.49 -9.78 30.76
CA SER A 137 -10.50 -8.34 31.08
C SER A 137 -11.27 -7.57 30.00
N CYS A 138 -11.57 -6.30 30.28
CA CYS A 138 -12.09 -5.38 29.26
C CYS A 138 -11.21 -5.35 28.00
N ALA A 139 -9.88 -5.39 28.13
CA ALA A 139 -8.96 -5.46 27.00
C ALA A 139 -9.09 -6.75 26.18
N THR A 140 -9.46 -7.86 26.81
CA THR A 140 -9.69 -9.16 26.16
C THR A 140 -10.89 -9.08 25.22
N TYR A 141 -12.03 -8.56 25.70
CA TYR A 141 -13.22 -8.35 24.88
C TYR A 141 -12.99 -7.29 23.80
N ASN A 142 -12.30 -6.18 24.11
CA ASN A 142 -11.99 -5.15 23.11
C ASN A 142 -11.17 -5.71 21.93
N ASN A 143 -10.25 -6.64 22.18
CA ASN A 143 -9.52 -7.32 21.10
C ASN A 143 -10.42 -8.19 20.22
N LEU A 144 -11.39 -8.91 20.81
CA LEU A 144 -12.37 -9.71 20.05
C LEU A 144 -13.31 -8.82 19.23
N ILE A 145 -13.89 -7.78 19.86
CA ILE A 145 -14.76 -6.81 19.19
C ILE A 145 -14.03 -6.19 18.01
N ASN A 146 -12.80 -5.69 18.22
CA ASN A 146 -12.00 -5.12 17.14
C ASN A 146 -11.69 -6.14 16.03
N GLY A 147 -11.41 -7.40 16.39
CA GLY A 147 -11.21 -8.48 15.42
C GLY A 147 -12.43 -8.70 14.52
N TYR A 148 -13.62 -8.81 15.12
CA TYR A 148 -14.87 -8.95 14.37
C TYR A 148 -15.17 -7.72 13.50
N CYS A 149 -14.92 -6.52 14.02
CA CYS A 149 -15.02 -5.28 13.23
C CYS A 149 -14.07 -5.25 12.03
N LEU A 150 -12.83 -5.77 12.16
CA LEU A 150 -11.88 -5.87 11.05
C LEU A 150 -12.34 -6.86 9.97
N MET A 151 -13.04 -7.92 10.35
CA MET A 151 -13.65 -8.91 9.44
C MET A 151 -15.00 -8.43 8.87
N ASN A 152 -15.40 -7.18 9.15
CA ASN A 152 -16.66 -6.57 8.73
C ASN A 152 -17.94 -7.24 9.30
N ASP A 153 -17.80 -8.04 10.36
CA ASP A 153 -18.90 -8.71 11.06
C ASP A 153 -19.29 -7.93 12.32
N LEU A 154 -20.20 -6.97 12.13
CA LEU A 154 -20.67 -6.11 13.24
C LEU A 154 -21.64 -6.82 14.17
N ASP A 155 -22.40 -7.79 13.67
CA ASP A 155 -23.43 -8.47 14.46
C ASP A 155 -22.77 -9.28 15.57
N ARG A 156 -21.72 -10.04 15.23
CA ARG A 156 -20.88 -10.72 16.22
C ARG A 156 -20.15 -9.75 17.14
N ALA A 157 -19.68 -8.61 16.63
CA ALA A 157 -19.02 -7.60 17.46
C ALA A 157 -19.96 -7.03 18.55
N LEU A 158 -21.21 -6.75 18.20
CA LEU A 158 -22.25 -6.29 19.13
C LEU A 158 -22.69 -7.40 20.10
N GLU A 159 -22.77 -8.65 19.64
CA GLU A 159 -23.01 -9.80 20.50
C GLU A 159 -21.91 -9.93 21.57
N ILE A 160 -20.63 -9.90 21.18
CA ILE A 160 -19.50 -9.95 22.11
C ILE A 160 -19.54 -8.75 23.09
N PHE A 161 -19.90 -7.55 22.63
CA PHE A 161 -20.09 -6.39 23.52
C PHE A 161 -21.22 -6.61 24.55
N SER A 162 -22.33 -7.23 24.16
CA SER A 162 -23.40 -7.60 25.09
C SER A 162 -22.95 -8.66 26.09
N THR A 163 -22.17 -9.66 25.64
CA THR A 163 -21.63 -10.73 26.51
C THR A 163 -20.64 -10.21 27.55
N MET A 164 -19.91 -9.15 27.22
CA MET A 164 -19.00 -8.49 28.16
C MET A 164 -19.77 -7.95 29.36
N THR A 165 -20.93 -7.32 29.10
CA THR A 165 -21.82 -6.78 30.15
C THR A 165 -22.48 -7.89 30.96
N SER A 166 -22.95 -8.96 30.31
CA SER A 166 -23.57 -10.09 31.00
C SER A 166 -22.58 -10.87 31.88
N ASN A 167 -21.29 -10.89 31.51
CA ASN A 167 -20.21 -11.45 32.32
C ASN A 167 -19.71 -10.50 33.43
N GLY A 168 -20.43 -9.40 33.68
CA GLY A 168 -20.15 -8.45 34.77
C GLY A 168 -18.96 -7.52 34.51
N ILE A 169 -18.49 -7.41 33.27
CA ILE A 169 -17.38 -6.52 32.90
C ILE A 169 -17.99 -5.26 32.28
N THR A 170 -17.74 -4.11 32.89
CA THR A 170 -18.26 -2.83 32.41
C THR A 170 -17.50 -2.38 31.15
N PRO A 171 -18.20 -2.09 30.04
CA PRO A 171 -17.60 -1.46 28.88
C PRO A 171 -16.91 -0.15 29.25
N ASN A 172 -15.73 0.10 28.66
CA ASN A 172 -15.03 1.36 28.82
C ASN A 172 -15.05 2.15 27.51
N ARG A 173 -14.51 3.37 27.53
CA ARG A 173 -14.47 4.25 26.35
C ARG A 173 -13.77 3.63 25.14
N VAL A 174 -12.78 2.76 25.37
CA VAL A 174 -12.09 2.05 24.28
C VAL A 174 -13.04 1.08 23.58
N SER A 175 -13.85 0.34 24.34
CA SER A 175 -14.91 -0.53 23.79
C SER A 175 -15.87 0.27 22.90
N CYS A 176 -16.30 1.44 23.36
CA CYS A 176 -17.19 2.34 22.61
C CYS A 176 -16.53 2.85 21.34
N ASN A 177 -15.30 3.34 21.42
CA ASN A 177 -14.58 3.90 20.26
C ASN A 177 -14.38 2.87 19.15
N ILE A 178 -14.11 1.61 19.50
CA ILE A 178 -13.99 0.51 18.53
C ILE A 178 -15.32 0.30 17.79
N LEU A 179 -16.44 0.26 18.51
CA LEU A 179 -17.76 0.05 17.91
C LEU A 179 -18.23 1.27 17.11
N VAL A 180 -18.02 2.48 17.62
CA VAL A 180 -18.33 3.73 16.91
C VAL A 180 -17.54 3.82 15.62
N ASP A 181 -16.23 3.55 15.62
CA ASP A 181 -15.41 3.52 14.40
C ASP A 181 -15.92 2.48 13.40
N ALA A 182 -16.29 1.29 13.86
CA ALA A 182 -16.81 0.24 12.99
C ALA A 182 -18.19 0.57 12.39
N LEU A 183 -19.10 1.14 13.18
CA LEU A 183 -20.41 1.63 12.71
C LEU A 183 -20.23 2.78 11.72
N CYS A 184 -19.34 3.72 12.02
CA CYS A 184 -18.97 4.81 11.12
C CYS A 184 -18.40 4.30 9.81
N LYS A 185 -17.56 3.26 9.80
CA LYS A 185 -17.01 2.64 8.57
C LYS A 185 -18.09 1.96 7.71
N LYS A 186 -19.18 1.46 8.30
CA LYS A 186 -20.34 0.92 7.56
C LYS A 186 -21.36 1.99 7.14
N GLY A 187 -21.16 3.25 7.51
CA GLY A 187 -22.08 4.35 7.20
C GLY A 187 -23.29 4.47 8.11
N LEU A 188 -23.33 3.72 9.21
CA LEU A 188 -24.42 3.72 10.19
C LEU A 188 -24.20 4.82 11.26
N ILE A 189 -24.06 6.06 10.81
CA ILE A 189 -23.73 7.21 11.68
C ILE A 189 -24.84 7.51 12.71
N GLY A 190 -26.10 7.29 12.34
CA GLY A 190 -27.22 7.45 13.26
C GLY A 190 -27.14 6.47 14.44
N GLU A 191 -26.85 5.20 14.14
CA GLU A 191 -26.71 4.16 15.16
C GLU A 191 -25.45 4.36 16.02
N SER A 192 -24.36 4.86 15.43
CA SER A 192 -23.15 5.17 16.20
C SER A 192 -23.38 6.26 17.26
N LYS A 193 -24.23 7.26 16.96
CA LYS A 193 -24.62 8.31 17.92
C LYS A 193 -25.56 7.78 19.00
N LYS A 194 -26.57 6.97 18.62
CA LYS A 194 -27.45 6.33 19.61
C LYS A 194 -26.67 5.43 20.58
N LEU A 195 -25.70 4.67 20.06
CA LEU A 195 -24.82 3.85 20.89
C LEU A 195 -24.03 4.71 21.88
N LEU A 196 -23.54 5.87 21.43
CA LEU A 196 -22.85 6.83 22.28
C LEU A 196 -23.75 7.41 23.38
N GLU A 197 -24.97 7.83 23.03
CA GLU A 197 -25.98 8.35 23.97
C GLU A 197 -26.38 7.29 25.00
N MET A 198 -26.58 6.04 24.57
CA MET A 198 -26.91 4.92 25.46
C MET A 198 -25.80 4.63 26.48
N ILE A 199 -24.52 4.77 26.08
CA ILE A 199 -23.38 4.41 26.95
C ILE A 199 -22.93 5.56 27.86
N LEU A 200 -23.03 6.81 27.41
CA LEU A 200 -22.72 7.99 28.24
C LEU A 200 -23.85 8.30 29.25
N GLY A 201 -25.07 7.82 29.00
CA GLY A 201 -26.23 8.03 29.86
C GLY A 201 -26.73 9.48 29.88
N ASP A 202 -27.80 9.74 30.63
CA ASP A 202 -28.43 11.07 30.79
C ASP A 202 -27.56 12.11 31.55
N LYS A 203 -26.31 11.74 31.86
CA LYS A 203 -25.33 12.70 32.36
C LYS A 203 -24.75 13.39 31.14
N HIS A 204 -24.87 14.71 31.11
CA HIS A 204 -24.28 15.64 30.13
C HIS A 204 -22.74 15.58 30.02
N ASP A 205 -22.13 14.40 30.06
CA ASP A 205 -20.73 14.21 29.72
C ASP A 205 -20.62 14.21 28.20
N ASP A 206 -20.20 15.35 27.64
CA ASP A 206 -19.93 15.48 26.21
C ASP A 206 -18.93 14.40 25.75
N PRO A 207 -19.10 13.82 24.54
CA PRO A 207 -18.14 12.88 23.98
C PRO A 207 -16.75 13.47 23.98
N ASP A 208 -15.76 12.67 24.39
CA ASP A 208 -14.37 13.12 24.39
C ASP A 208 -13.83 13.39 22.99
N LEU A 209 -12.66 14.04 22.94
CA LEU A 209 -12.00 14.43 21.70
C LEU A 209 -11.80 13.24 20.75
N ILE A 210 -11.48 12.06 21.27
CA ILE A 210 -11.27 10.85 20.46
C ILE A 210 -12.58 10.38 19.84
N THR A 211 -13.66 10.29 20.63
CA THR A 211 -14.93 9.79 20.09
C THR A 211 -15.53 10.76 19.06
N SER A 212 -15.43 12.07 19.34
CA SER A 212 -15.87 13.12 18.43
C SER A 212 -15.07 13.13 17.11
N THR A 213 -13.75 12.89 17.16
CA THR A 213 -12.91 12.80 15.95
C THR A 213 -13.22 11.55 15.12
N ILE A 214 -13.52 10.41 15.75
CA ILE A 214 -13.97 9.19 15.04
C ILE A 214 -15.29 9.44 14.29
N ILE A 215 -16.29 10.02 14.97
CA ILE A 215 -17.59 10.31 14.34
C ILE A 215 -17.42 11.32 13.22
N MET A 216 -16.61 12.37 13.43
CA MET A 216 -16.31 13.36 12.40
C MET A 216 -15.68 12.73 11.14
N ASP A 217 -14.68 11.84 11.30
CA ASP A 217 -14.08 11.10 10.18
C ASP A 217 -15.11 10.21 9.46
N GLY A 218 -15.96 9.53 10.24
CA GLY A 218 -17.09 8.73 9.72
C GLY A 218 -18.06 9.54 8.86
N CYS A 219 -18.48 10.71 9.35
CA CYS A 219 -19.34 11.66 8.62
C CYS A 219 -18.72 12.08 7.29
N PHE A 220 -17.45 12.48 7.31
CA PHE A 220 -16.76 12.89 6.08
C PHE A 220 -16.64 11.75 5.06
N LYS A 221 -16.32 10.53 5.49
CA LYS A 221 -16.23 9.35 4.61
C LYS A 221 -17.54 9.02 3.89
N HIS A 222 -18.67 9.36 4.50
CA HIS A 222 -20.00 9.13 3.93
C HIS A 222 -20.62 10.37 3.29
N GLY A 223 -19.85 11.46 3.18
CA GLY A 223 -20.27 12.69 2.50
C GLY A 223 -21.16 13.62 3.34
N ASP A 224 -21.38 13.36 4.62
CA ASP A 224 -22.15 14.23 5.52
C ASP A 224 -21.23 15.31 6.15
N SER A 225 -20.85 16.28 5.34
CA SER A 225 -19.96 17.38 5.78
C SER A 225 -20.64 18.34 6.77
N ILE A 226 -21.97 18.44 6.76
CA ILE A 226 -22.73 19.34 7.64
C ILE A 226 -22.64 18.84 9.09
N GLN A 227 -22.89 17.54 9.31
CA GLN A 227 -22.77 16.97 10.65
C GLN A 227 -21.32 16.99 11.15
N ALA A 228 -20.34 16.74 10.26
CA ALA A 228 -18.93 16.83 10.61
C ALA A 228 -18.54 18.23 11.08
N LEU A 229 -19.02 19.28 10.40
CA LEU A 229 -18.80 20.68 10.80
C LEU A 229 -19.46 21.04 12.12
N ALA A 230 -20.66 20.52 12.39
CA ALA A 230 -21.33 20.73 13.68
C ALA A 230 -20.53 20.12 14.84
N ILE A 231 -19.90 18.96 14.63
CA ILE A 231 -19.01 18.33 15.62
C ILE A 231 -17.73 19.17 15.77
N TRP A 232 -17.15 19.66 14.67
CA TRP A 232 -15.97 20.53 14.72
C TRP A 232 -16.19 21.80 15.54
N GLU A 233 -17.33 22.48 15.36
CA GLU A 233 -17.63 23.70 16.14
C GLU A 233 -17.79 23.42 17.64
N LYS A 234 -18.27 22.23 18.01
CA LYS A 234 -18.26 21.77 19.40
C LYS A 234 -16.83 21.52 19.89
N LEU A 235 -16.03 20.79 19.11
CA LEU A 235 -14.63 20.49 19.42
C LEU A 235 -13.78 21.76 19.58
N ARG A 236 -14.06 22.82 18.83
CA ARG A 236 -13.33 24.10 18.89
C ARG A 236 -13.46 24.83 20.22
N ARG A 237 -14.50 24.54 20.98
CA ARG A 237 -14.67 25.06 22.35
C ARG A 237 -13.83 24.29 23.35
N VAL A 238 -13.33 23.12 22.96
CA VAL A 238 -12.42 22.25 23.72
C VAL A 238 -11.00 22.44 23.16
N GLN A 239 -9.98 22.04 23.94
CA GLN A 239 -8.60 22.02 23.46
C GLN A 239 -8.45 20.98 22.33
N ILE A 240 -8.44 21.44 21.08
CA ILE A 240 -8.25 20.62 19.88
C ILE A 240 -6.78 20.15 19.81
N ASP A 241 -6.56 18.92 19.33
CA ASP A 241 -5.24 18.37 19.03
C ASP A 241 -4.93 18.34 17.51
N HIS A 242 -3.71 17.94 17.18
CA HIS A 242 -3.28 17.79 15.79
C HIS A 242 -4.10 16.72 15.03
N ILE A 243 -4.61 15.68 15.72
CA ILE A 243 -5.36 14.58 15.10
C ILE A 243 -6.70 15.10 14.56
N ALA A 244 -7.41 15.90 15.34
CA ALA A 244 -8.67 16.51 14.92
C ALA A 244 -8.48 17.40 13.67
N TYR A 245 -7.39 18.19 13.61
CA TYR A 245 -7.05 18.96 12.40
C TYR A 245 -6.82 18.04 11.18
N ASN A 246 -6.08 16.94 11.35
CA ASN A 246 -5.88 15.97 10.26
C ASN A 246 -7.19 15.36 9.77
N VAL A 247 -8.14 15.07 10.67
CA VAL A 247 -9.46 14.53 10.31
C VAL A 247 -10.27 15.54 9.50
N ILE A 248 -10.34 16.81 9.92
CA ILE A 248 -11.10 17.82 9.16
C ILE A 248 -10.47 18.11 7.81
N LEU A 249 -9.13 18.16 7.73
CA LEU A 249 -8.41 18.30 6.47
C LEU A 249 -8.70 17.11 5.55
N ASN A 250 -8.66 15.87 6.06
CA ASN A 250 -9.00 14.66 5.30
C ASN A 250 -10.43 14.72 4.79
N GLY A 251 -11.33 15.17 5.65
CA GLY A 251 -12.72 15.31 5.35
C GLY A 251 -13.01 16.22 4.17
N PHE A 252 -12.47 17.44 4.20
CA PHE A 252 -12.62 18.36 3.07
C PHE A 252 -11.86 17.93 1.82
N CYS A 253 -10.81 17.10 1.96
CA CYS A 253 -10.17 16.47 0.82
C CYS A 253 -11.07 15.41 0.15
N LEU A 254 -11.87 14.67 0.92
CA LEU A 254 -12.90 13.76 0.39
C LEU A 254 -14.05 14.53 -0.26
N SER A 255 -14.50 15.64 0.36
CA SER A 255 -15.50 16.55 -0.21
C SER A 255 -14.98 17.37 -1.41
N ARG A 256 -13.69 17.23 -1.75
CA ARG A 256 -12.99 17.94 -2.82
C ARG A 256 -13.11 19.46 -2.73
N ASP A 257 -12.91 20.06 -1.55
CA ASP A 257 -12.94 21.51 -1.38
C ASP A 257 -11.58 22.09 -0.91
N PRO A 258 -10.74 22.61 -1.82
CA PRO A 258 -9.42 23.13 -1.48
C PRO A 258 -9.46 24.48 -0.75
N ILE A 259 -10.56 25.24 -0.85
CA ILE A 259 -10.68 26.54 -0.19
C ILE A 259 -10.78 26.31 1.32
N MET A 260 -11.65 25.39 1.72
CA MET A 260 -11.79 24.98 3.12
C MET A 260 -10.52 24.32 3.65
N VAL A 261 -9.86 23.44 2.89
CA VAL A 261 -8.58 22.84 3.33
C VAL A 261 -7.52 23.93 3.59
N ASN A 262 -7.40 24.93 2.72
CA ASN A 262 -6.46 26.04 2.94
C ASN A 262 -6.83 26.89 4.17
N SER A 263 -8.13 27.15 4.40
CA SER A 263 -8.55 27.92 5.57
C SER A 263 -8.21 27.19 6.88
N TYR A 264 -8.39 25.86 6.93
CA TYR A 264 -8.05 25.05 8.09
C TYR A 264 -6.53 24.88 8.30
N ILE A 265 -5.72 24.81 7.24
CA ILE A 265 -4.25 24.85 7.39
C ILE A 265 -3.80 26.18 7.97
N CYS A 266 -4.37 27.29 7.49
CA CYS A 266 -4.09 28.61 8.05
C CYS A 266 -4.52 28.70 9.53
N GLN A 267 -5.66 28.11 9.89
CA GLN A 267 -6.13 28.06 11.26
C GLN A 267 -5.23 27.19 12.15
N MET A 268 -4.78 26.04 11.64
CA MET A 268 -3.84 25.15 12.32
C MET A 268 -2.53 25.89 12.65
N LEU A 269 -1.97 26.61 11.69
CA LEU A 269 -0.78 27.44 11.89
C LEU A 269 -1.02 28.57 12.91
N LYS A 270 -2.17 29.26 12.85
CA LYS A 270 -2.53 30.33 13.80
C LYS A 270 -2.70 29.83 15.23
N THR A 271 -3.12 28.58 15.40
CA THR A 271 -3.29 27.95 16.73
C THR A 271 -2.00 27.33 17.25
N GLY A 272 -0.89 27.45 16.50
CA GLY A 272 0.44 26.98 16.91
C GLY A 272 0.77 25.54 16.50
N PHE A 273 -0.14 24.85 15.82
CA PHE A 273 0.13 23.53 15.28
C PHE A 273 0.87 23.63 13.94
N LYS A 274 1.91 22.83 13.76
CA LYS A 274 2.65 22.74 12.49
C LYS A 274 2.06 21.60 11.66
N PRO A 275 1.62 21.84 10.40
CA PRO A 275 1.20 20.77 9.52
C PRO A 275 2.30 19.73 9.35
N ASP A 276 1.92 18.46 9.35
CA ASP A 276 2.83 17.34 9.13
C ASP A 276 2.91 16.94 7.63
N ILE A 277 3.74 15.93 7.33
CA ILE A 277 3.88 15.37 5.97
C ILE A 277 2.51 14.90 5.44
N PHE A 278 1.69 14.30 6.30
CA PHE A 278 0.36 13.79 5.95
C PHE A 278 -0.58 14.91 5.48
N SER A 279 -0.63 16.03 6.21
CA SER A 279 -1.41 17.22 5.88
C SER A 279 -1.07 17.75 4.48
N TYR A 280 0.23 17.85 4.16
CA TYR A 280 0.69 18.31 2.85
C TYR A 280 0.41 17.29 1.75
N ASN A 281 0.69 16.00 1.97
CA ASN A 281 0.45 14.93 1.00
C ASN A 281 -1.01 14.89 0.56
N MET A 282 -1.92 15.05 1.52
CA MET A 282 -3.35 15.07 1.29
C MET A 282 -3.78 16.29 0.46
N LEU A 283 -3.29 17.49 0.80
CA LEU A 283 -3.59 18.70 0.05
C LEU A 283 -3.04 18.63 -1.38
N ILE A 284 -1.79 18.20 -1.56
CA ILE A 284 -1.17 18.04 -2.87
C ILE A 284 -1.99 17.05 -3.70
N GLY A 285 -2.39 15.91 -3.11
CA GLY A 285 -3.21 14.91 -3.78
C GLY A 285 -4.59 15.44 -4.20
N LEU A 286 -5.23 16.26 -3.36
CA LEU A 286 -6.49 16.92 -3.71
C LEU A 286 -6.32 17.87 -4.90
N LEU A 287 -5.31 18.75 -4.86
CA LEU A 287 -5.02 19.69 -5.94
C LEU A 287 -4.70 18.96 -7.25
N CYS A 288 -3.97 17.84 -7.16
CA CYS A 288 -3.69 16.96 -8.30
C CYS A 288 -4.97 16.38 -8.92
N LYS A 289 -5.92 15.91 -8.09
CA LYS A 289 -7.22 15.39 -8.57
C LYS A 289 -8.11 16.47 -9.21
N LYS A 290 -7.96 17.74 -8.79
CA LYS A 290 -8.67 18.88 -9.38
C LYS A 290 -8.04 19.44 -10.66
N GLY A 291 -6.85 18.99 -11.03
CA GLY A 291 -6.12 19.56 -12.17
C GLY A 291 -5.35 20.86 -11.85
N GLN A 292 -5.30 21.29 -10.59
CA GLN A 292 -4.60 22.52 -10.17
C GLN A 292 -3.10 22.28 -9.92
N MET A 293 -2.34 21.95 -10.96
CA MET A 293 -0.94 21.52 -10.83
C MET A 293 0.00 22.60 -10.27
N ASN A 294 -0.17 23.86 -10.69
CA ASN A 294 0.70 24.96 -10.23
C ASN A 294 0.60 25.15 -8.71
N GLU A 295 -0.61 25.08 -8.16
CA GLU A 295 -0.83 25.18 -6.72
C GLU A 295 -0.29 23.96 -5.99
N ALA A 296 -0.43 22.76 -6.56
CA ALA A 296 0.15 21.54 -5.99
C ALA A 296 1.68 21.64 -5.88
N CYS A 297 2.36 22.11 -6.92
CA CYS A 297 3.81 22.35 -6.92
C CYS A 297 4.21 23.44 -5.91
N TYR A 298 3.42 24.51 -5.80
CA TYR A 298 3.66 25.55 -4.80
C TYR A 298 3.53 25.01 -3.37
N ARG A 299 2.53 24.17 -3.10
CA ARG A 299 2.36 23.51 -1.78
C ARG A 299 3.50 22.55 -1.45
N PHE A 300 4.01 21.80 -2.43
CA PHE A 300 5.24 21.00 -2.27
C PHE A 300 6.45 21.88 -1.91
N GLY A 301 6.63 22.99 -2.63
CA GLY A 301 7.71 23.94 -2.35
C GLY A 301 7.59 24.57 -0.95
N LEU A 302 6.36 24.90 -0.53
CA LEU A 302 6.07 25.42 0.80
C LEU A 302 6.42 24.41 1.89
N MET A 303 6.02 23.14 1.72
CA MET A 303 6.38 22.04 2.64
C MET A 303 7.89 21.98 2.87
N THR A 304 8.67 22.02 1.80
CA THR A 304 10.14 21.99 1.87
C THR A 304 10.71 23.22 2.57
N ARG A 305 10.17 24.42 2.29
CA ARG A 305 10.58 25.69 2.95
C ARG A 305 10.24 25.74 4.44
N MET A 306 9.18 25.05 4.86
CA MET A 306 8.79 24.92 6.26
C MET A 306 9.64 23.89 7.02
N GLY A 307 10.64 23.28 6.37
CA GLY A 307 11.54 22.29 6.97
C GLY A 307 10.92 20.89 7.08
N ILE A 308 9.83 20.63 6.36
CA ILE A 308 9.18 19.32 6.34
C ILE A 308 9.70 18.57 5.11
N CYS A 309 10.50 17.52 5.35
CA CYS A 309 11.12 16.75 4.29
C CYS A 309 10.06 15.91 3.52
N PRO A 310 9.94 16.06 2.19
CA PRO A 310 9.10 15.20 1.37
C PRO A 310 9.51 13.73 1.48
N ASP A 311 8.51 12.85 1.59
CA ASP A 311 8.74 11.40 1.63
C ASP A 311 8.44 10.74 0.28
N ARG A 312 8.61 9.41 0.23
CA ARG A 312 8.29 8.61 -0.97
C ARG A 312 6.84 8.80 -1.42
N ILE A 313 5.91 8.94 -0.48
CA ILE A 313 4.49 9.11 -0.76
C ILE A 313 4.24 10.50 -1.37
N THR A 314 4.89 11.55 -0.86
CA THR A 314 4.82 12.91 -1.40
C THR A 314 5.21 12.94 -2.87
N TYR A 315 6.38 12.37 -3.21
CA TYR A 315 6.87 12.31 -4.59
C TYR A 315 5.94 11.49 -5.50
N LYS A 316 5.46 10.34 -5.03
CA LYS A 316 4.49 9.52 -5.77
C LYS A 316 3.23 10.31 -6.13
N ILE A 317 2.65 11.03 -5.16
CA ILE A 317 1.42 11.81 -5.35
C ILE A 317 1.63 12.91 -6.40
N ILE A 318 2.68 13.72 -6.27
CA ILE A 318 2.91 14.85 -7.18
C ILE A 318 3.27 14.37 -8.60
N ILE A 319 4.13 13.35 -8.73
CA ILE A 319 4.54 12.79 -10.03
C ILE A 319 3.34 12.19 -10.75
N GLN A 320 2.53 11.39 -10.05
CA GLN A 320 1.34 10.77 -10.63
C GLN A 320 0.32 11.83 -11.04
N GLY A 321 0.07 12.82 -10.18
CA GLY A 321 -0.83 13.94 -10.48
C GLY A 321 -0.41 14.73 -11.72
N LEU A 322 0.87 15.05 -11.84
CA LEU A 322 1.42 15.77 -13.00
C LEU A 322 1.33 14.94 -14.28
N CYS A 323 1.63 13.63 -14.23
CA CYS A 323 1.52 12.75 -15.39
C CYS A 323 0.06 12.60 -15.87
N MET A 324 -0.91 12.50 -14.95
CA MET A 324 -2.33 12.37 -15.30
C MET A 324 -2.90 13.63 -15.97
N ASN A 325 -2.36 14.82 -15.63
CA ASN A 325 -2.77 16.10 -16.20
C ASN A 325 -1.88 16.57 -17.37
N GLY A 326 -0.88 15.78 -17.76
CA GLY A 326 -0.05 16.02 -18.94
C GLY A 326 1.20 16.86 -18.75
N GLU A 327 1.51 17.25 -17.52
CA GLU A 327 2.70 18.02 -17.19
C GLU A 327 3.92 17.12 -16.92
N VAL A 328 4.19 16.19 -17.85
CA VAL A 328 5.19 15.12 -17.67
C VAL A 328 6.61 15.68 -17.51
N ILE A 329 6.91 16.86 -18.07
CA ILE A 329 8.20 17.53 -17.90
C ILE A 329 8.42 17.92 -16.42
N LYS A 330 7.40 18.47 -15.76
CA LYS A 330 7.47 18.77 -14.32
C LYS A 330 7.52 17.49 -13.50
N ALA A 331 6.80 16.43 -13.92
CA ALA A 331 6.88 15.13 -13.25
C ALA A 331 8.31 14.58 -13.26
N ASN A 332 9.02 14.70 -14.39
CA ASN A 332 10.43 14.31 -14.49
C ASN A 332 11.35 15.17 -13.62
N TYR A 333 11.09 16.48 -13.49
CA TYR A 333 11.81 17.32 -12.54
C TYR A 333 11.68 16.79 -11.10
N PHE A 334 10.48 16.41 -10.66
CA PHE A 334 10.29 15.83 -9.33
C PHE A 334 10.95 14.46 -9.15
N LEU A 335 11.06 13.64 -10.21
CA LEU A 335 11.86 12.42 -10.18
C LEU A 335 13.35 12.71 -9.96
N CYS A 336 13.91 13.71 -10.66
CA CYS A 336 15.28 14.15 -10.43
C CYS A 336 15.47 14.63 -8.99
N CYS A 337 14.54 15.46 -8.47
CA CYS A 337 14.59 15.89 -7.08
C CYS A 337 14.51 14.71 -6.09
N MET A 338 13.73 13.68 -6.39
CA MET A 338 13.65 12.47 -5.57
C MET A 338 15.01 11.75 -5.48
N LEU A 339 15.70 11.64 -6.62
CA LEU A 339 17.04 11.05 -6.70
C LEU A 339 18.10 11.93 -6.00
N GLU A 340 18.05 13.25 -6.17
CA GLU A 340 18.94 14.20 -5.49
C GLU A 340 18.80 14.13 -3.96
N ASN A 341 17.58 13.89 -3.45
CA ASN A 341 17.32 13.66 -2.04
C ASN A 341 17.67 12.23 -1.58
N SER A 342 18.38 11.45 -2.40
CA SER A 342 18.79 10.06 -2.11
C SER A 342 17.62 9.10 -1.83
N ILE A 343 16.43 9.40 -2.37
CA ILE A 343 15.25 8.55 -2.23
C ILE A 343 15.15 7.66 -3.47
N ILE A 344 15.38 6.36 -3.31
CA ILE A 344 15.30 5.39 -4.40
C ILE A 344 13.83 5.24 -4.85
N PRO A 345 13.48 5.55 -6.12
CA PRO A 345 12.11 5.43 -6.60
C PRO A 345 11.74 3.98 -6.86
N GLU A 346 10.54 3.59 -6.44
CA GLU A 346 9.97 2.28 -6.74
C GLU A 346 9.68 2.14 -8.25
N PRO A 347 9.69 0.91 -8.80
CA PRO A 347 9.39 0.66 -10.22
C PRO A 347 8.10 1.34 -10.71
N LEU A 348 7.09 1.44 -9.85
CA LEU A 348 5.82 2.10 -10.17
C LEU A 348 6.00 3.57 -10.57
N ILE A 349 6.87 4.34 -9.89
CA ILE A 349 7.07 5.77 -10.15
C ILE A 349 7.68 5.97 -11.54
N TRP A 350 8.68 5.16 -11.89
CA TRP A 350 9.29 5.14 -13.22
C TRP A 350 8.25 4.83 -14.30
N ASN A 351 7.44 3.79 -14.08
CA ASN A 351 6.42 3.36 -15.03
C ASN A 351 5.35 4.43 -15.28
N VAL A 352 4.96 5.18 -14.24
CA VAL A 352 4.01 6.30 -14.35
C VAL A 352 4.56 7.41 -15.26
N ILE A 353 5.84 7.75 -15.16
CA ILE A 353 6.48 8.78 -16.01
C ILE A 353 6.67 8.27 -17.44
N ILE A 354 7.14 7.03 -17.62
CA ILE A 354 7.29 6.41 -18.95
C ILE A 354 5.94 6.38 -19.67
N HIS A 355 4.89 5.93 -18.99
CA HIS A 355 3.53 5.92 -19.53
C HIS A 355 3.03 7.35 -19.81
N GLY A 356 3.34 8.30 -18.92
CA GLY A 356 3.10 9.72 -19.13
C GLY A 356 3.69 10.20 -20.46
N TYR A 357 4.99 10.02 -20.68
CA TYR A 357 5.64 10.39 -21.94
C TYR A 357 5.06 9.64 -23.15
N GLY A 358 4.71 8.37 -22.98
CA GLY A 358 4.08 7.56 -24.02
C GLY A 358 2.70 8.07 -24.44
N ARG A 359 1.88 8.55 -23.49
CA ARG A 359 0.55 9.14 -23.78
C ARG A 359 0.64 10.40 -24.63
N TYR A 360 1.72 11.18 -24.52
CA TYR A 360 1.95 12.39 -25.32
C TYR A 360 2.88 12.14 -26.52
N GLY A 361 3.11 10.88 -26.91
CA GLY A 361 3.87 10.52 -28.09
C GLY A 361 5.38 10.81 -28.02
N ASN A 362 5.93 11.11 -26.84
CA ASN A 362 7.35 11.41 -26.68
C ASN A 362 8.16 10.16 -26.34
N VAL A 363 8.32 9.28 -27.33
CA VAL A 363 8.98 7.97 -27.16
C VAL A 363 10.44 8.10 -26.74
N ARG A 364 11.17 9.08 -27.29
CA ARG A 364 12.59 9.31 -26.95
C ARG A 364 12.78 9.55 -25.45
N ARG A 365 11.99 10.48 -24.88
CA ARG A 365 12.00 10.73 -23.42
C ARG A 365 11.59 9.49 -22.64
N ALA A 366 10.61 8.71 -23.11
CA ALA A 366 10.20 7.48 -22.44
C ALA A 366 11.35 6.44 -22.36
N GLU A 367 12.15 6.30 -23.43
CA GLU A 367 13.34 5.46 -23.44
C GLU A 367 14.48 6.01 -22.56
N ASP A 368 14.67 7.33 -22.52
CA ASP A 368 15.64 7.97 -21.63
C ASP A 368 15.31 7.65 -20.16
N ILE A 369 14.03 7.76 -19.77
CA ILE A 369 13.58 7.43 -18.40
C ILE A 369 13.76 5.94 -18.09
N ARG A 370 13.49 5.03 -19.05
CA ARG A 370 13.80 3.60 -18.89
C ARG A 370 15.31 3.40 -18.68
N SER A 371 16.15 4.12 -19.42
CA SER A 371 17.61 4.00 -19.31
C SER A 371 18.09 4.51 -17.95
N GLN A 372 17.50 5.60 -17.43
CA GLN A 372 17.75 6.10 -16.07
C GLN A 372 17.29 5.10 -14.99
N MET A 373 16.13 4.46 -15.16
CA MET A 373 15.62 3.42 -14.26
C MET A 373 16.64 2.28 -14.12
N VAL A 374 17.18 1.80 -15.24
CA VAL A 374 18.22 0.75 -15.27
C VAL A 374 19.52 1.24 -14.63
N ALA A 375 19.94 2.49 -14.92
CA ALA A 375 21.13 3.09 -14.32
C ALA A 375 21.01 3.26 -12.80
N SER A 376 19.80 3.49 -12.29
CA SER A 376 19.48 3.50 -10.86
C SER A 376 19.32 2.09 -10.25
N SER A 377 19.74 1.04 -10.96
CA SER A 377 19.65 -0.36 -10.54
C SER A 377 18.22 -0.86 -10.28
N VAL A 378 17.22 -0.23 -10.92
CA VAL A 378 15.82 -0.68 -10.85
C VAL A 378 15.50 -1.50 -12.09
N ILE A 379 15.06 -2.74 -11.88
CA ILE A 379 14.83 -3.70 -12.97
C ILE A 379 13.49 -3.39 -13.67
N PRO A 380 13.49 -3.19 -15.01
CA PRO A 380 12.25 -3.06 -15.78
C PRO A 380 11.34 -4.27 -15.59
N ASN A 381 10.04 -4.02 -15.45
CA ASN A 381 9.03 -5.08 -15.30
C ASN A 381 8.01 -5.03 -16.45
N VAL A 382 7.00 -5.91 -16.39
CA VAL A 382 5.93 -6.00 -17.40
C VAL A 382 5.30 -4.63 -17.67
N TYR A 383 5.01 -3.86 -16.63
CA TYR A 383 4.42 -2.53 -16.75
C TYR A 383 5.35 -1.51 -17.44
N THR A 384 6.67 -1.64 -17.26
CA THR A 384 7.66 -0.80 -17.96
C THR A 384 7.60 -1.04 -19.47
N TYR A 385 7.58 -2.30 -19.89
CA TYR A 385 7.47 -2.67 -21.30
C TYR A 385 6.11 -2.31 -21.89
N ASN A 386 5.02 -2.51 -21.16
CA ASN A 386 3.67 -2.12 -21.59
C ASN A 386 3.57 -0.61 -21.85
N ALA A 387 4.15 0.22 -20.96
CA ALA A 387 4.19 1.67 -21.14
C ALA A 387 4.97 2.09 -22.39
N LEU A 388 6.07 1.41 -22.72
CA LEU A 388 6.88 1.68 -23.92
C LEU A 388 6.20 1.18 -25.19
N ILE A 389 5.65 -0.03 -25.18
CA ILE A 389 4.84 -0.58 -26.27
C ILE A 389 3.71 0.40 -26.61
N TYR A 390 2.98 0.88 -25.60
CA TYR A 390 1.96 1.91 -25.76
C TYR A 390 2.52 3.21 -26.36
N ALA A 391 3.69 3.67 -25.89
CA ALA A 391 4.35 4.86 -26.44
C ALA A 391 4.64 4.73 -27.95
N TYR A 392 5.20 3.60 -28.38
CA TYR A 392 5.49 3.33 -29.79
C TYR A 392 4.23 3.19 -30.64
N ILE A 393 3.18 2.55 -30.10
CA ILE A 393 1.88 2.45 -30.76
C ILE A 393 1.28 3.83 -31.02
N ASN A 394 1.32 4.75 -30.04
CA ASN A 394 0.77 6.10 -30.18
C ASN A 394 1.47 6.96 -31.24
N VAL A 395 2.76 6.74 -31.47
CA VAL A 395 3.53 7.40 -32.54
C VAL A 395 3.31 6.71 -33.89
N GLY A 396 2.62 5.57 -33.91
CA GLY A 396 2.37 4.77 -35.11
C GLY A 396 3.51 3.83 -35.51
N ASN A 397 4.55 3.70 -34.69
CA ASN A 397 5.68 2.81 -34.96
C ASN A 397 5.41 1.41 -34.37
N PHE A 398 4.57 0.66 -35.07
CA PHE A 398 4.17 -0.68 -34.67
C PHE A 398 5.32 -1.70 -34.69
N ILE A 399 6.31 -1.53 -35.59
CA ILE A 399 7.44 -2.45 -35.74
C ILE A 399 8.27 -2.49 -34.45
N GLU A 400 8.61 -1.33 -33.89
CA GLU A 400 9.34 -1.26 -32.63
C GLU A 400 8.48 -1.71 -31.45
N ALA A 401 7.17 -1.43 -31.44
CA ALA A 401 6.26 -1.96 -30.42
C ALA A 401 6.28 -3.51 -30.38
N HIS A 402 6.24 -4.15 -31.54
CA HIS A 402 6.32 -5.61 -31.63
C HIS A 402 7.73 -6.14 -31.28
N SER A 403 8.79 -5.40 -31.64
CA SER A 403 10.17 -5.70 -31.26
C SER A 403 10.37 -5.69 -29.74
N LEU A 404 9.72 -4.75 -29.03
CA LEU A 404 9.75 -4.67 -27.57
C LEU A 404 9.15 -5.92 -26.90
N LYS A 405 8.10 -6.55 -27.46
CA LYS A 405 7.59 -7.85 -26.97
C LYS A 405 8.68 -8.93 -27.00
N LYS A 406 9.45 -8.98 -28.09
CA LYS A 406 10.56 -9.95 -28.23
C LYS A 406 11.69 -9.65 -27.25
N LYS A 407 12.05 -8.36 -27.08
CA LYS A 407 13.04 -7.93 -26.08
C LYS A 407 12.60 -8.29 -24.66
N MET A 408 11.32 -8.13 -24.33
CA MET A 408 10.75 -8.48 -23.03
C MET A 408 10.97 -9.97 -22.71
N LEU A 409 10.68 -10.86 -23.66
CA LEU A 409 10.92 -12.31 -23.53
C LEU A 409 12.41 -12.65 -23.38
N LEU A 410 13.29 -11.97 -24.13
CA LEU A 410 14.75 -12.15 -24.00
C LEU A 410 15.29 -11.77 -22.62
N HIS A 411 14.66 -10.79 -21.96
CA HIS A 411 14.99 -10.42 -20.58
C HIS A 411 14.31 -11.32 -19.52
N GLY A 412 13.64 -12.41 -19.94
CA GLY A 412 12.97 -13.34 -19.04
C GLY A 412 11.67 -12.82 -18.44
N ILE A 413 11.09 -11.77 -19.02
CA ILE A 413 9.83 -11.17 -18.54
C ILE A 413 8.71 -11.69 -19.44
N LEU A 414 7.69 -12.31 -18.85
CA LEU A 414 6.56 -12.87 -19.60
C LEU A 414 5.51 -11.79 -19.89
N PRO A 415 5.09 -11.62 -21.16
CA PRO A 415 3.96 -10.78 -21.53
C PRO A 415 2.70 -11.13 -20.73
N ASP A 416 1.92 -10.12 -20.36
CA ASP A 416 0.60 -10.28 -19.75
C ASP A 416 -0.53 -9.99 -20.75
N SER A 417 -1.79 -10.16 -20.32
CA SER A 417 -2.96 -9.87 -21.15
C SER A 417 -2.98 -8.43 -21.64
N VAL A 418 -2.51 -7.48 -20.84
CA VAL A 418 -2.39 -6.07 -21.25
C VAL A 418 -1.39 -5.90 -22.39
N THR A 419 -0.23 -6.57 -22.33
CA THR A 419 0.80 -6.55 -23.38
C THR A 419 0.21 -6.98 -24.73
N PHE A 420 -0.53 -8.09 -24.73
CA PHE A 420 -1.16 -8.63 -25.93
C PHE A 420 -2.31 -7.75 -26.42
N ASN A 421 -3.16 -7.26 -25.52
CA ASN A 421 -4.26 -6.37 -25.85
C ASN A 421 -3.78 -5.08 -26.53
N LEU A 422 -2.67 -4.49 -26.05
CA LEU A 422 -2.05 -3.32 -26.69
C LEU A 422 -1.62 -3.62 -28.14
N LEU A 423 -0.92 -4.74 -28.37
CA LEU A 423 -0.41 -5.09 -29.70
C LEU A 423 -1.52 -5.55 -30.65
N ILE A 424 -2.50 -6.31 -30.15
CA ILE A 424 -3.69 -6.72 -30.89
C ILE A 424 -4.46 -5.48 -31.31
N GLY A 425 -4.77 -4.58 -30.38
CA GLY A 425 -5.50 -3.36 -30.71
C GLY A 425 -4.77 -2.44 -31.67
N ALA A 426 -3.44 -2.35 -31.56
CA ALA A 426 -2.64 -1.67 -32.55
C ALA A 426 -2.76 -2.33 -33.94
N ALA A 427 -2.56 -3.66 -34.04
CA ALA A 427 -2.72 -4.39 -35.30
C ALA A 427 -4.12 -4.21 -35.92
N CYS A 428 -5.15 -4.21 -35.08
CA CYS A 428 -6.53 -3.94 -35.46
C CYS A 428 -6.71 -2.52 -36.03
N ASN A 429 -6.08 -1.51 -35.43
CA ASN A 429 -6.11 -0.12 -35.91
C ASN A 429 -5.36 0.05 -37.24
N PHE A 430 -4.31 -0.72 -37.50
CA PHE A 430 -3.60 -0.75 -38.78
C PHE A 430 -4.30 -1.61 -39.84
N GLY A 431 -5.36 -2.35 -39.47
CA GLY A 431 -6.11 -3.22 -40.38
C GLY A 431 -5.47 -4.58 -40.65
N ASP A 432 -4.36 -4.92 -39.97
CA ASP A 432 -3.68 -6.22 -40.12
C ASP A 432 -4.31 -7.27 -39.19
N ILE A 433 -5.43 -7.80 -39.64
CA ILE A 433 -6.19 -8.84 -38.91
C ILE A 433 -5.42 -10.15 -38.78
N ASP A 434 -4.58 -10.51 -39.76
CA ASP A 434 -3.85 -11.77 -39.75
C ASP A 434 -2.77 -11.73 -38.66
N LEU A 435 -2.14 -10.58 -38.46
CA LEU A 435 -1.26 -10.36 -37.32
C LEU A 435 -2.00 -10.35 -35.99
N ALA A 436 -3.17 -9.72 -35.90
CA ALA A 436 -3.99 -9.71 -34.69
C ALA A 436 -4.36 -11.13 -34.24
N LEU A 437 -4.77 -11.99 -35.18
CA LEU A 437 -5.08 -13.41 -34.92
C LEU A 437 -3.82 -14.22 -34.55
N ARG A 438 -2.67 -13.94 -35.17
CA ARG A 438 -1.38 -14.55 -34.76
C ARG A 438 -1.00 -14.16 -33.33
N LEU A 439 -1.17 -12.89 -32.94
CA LEU A 439 -0.88 -12.42 -31.59
C LEU A 439 -1.80 -13.08 -30.55
N HIS A 440 -3.07 -13.30 -30.89
CA HIS A 440 -4.00 -14.08 -30.08
C HIS A 440 -3.55 -15.54 -29.94
N GLY A 441 -3.06 -16.18 -31.01
CA GLY A 441 -2.48 -17.52 -30.93
C GLY A 441 -1.21 -17.58 -30.06
N ASP A 442 -0.33 -16.58 -30.17
CA ASP A 442 0.85 -16.45 -29.31
C ASP A 442 0.47 -16.30 -27.83
N MET A 443 -0.63 -15.60 -27.53
CA MET A 443 -1.12 -15.41 -26.17
C MET A 443 -1.40 -16.75 -25.46
N PHE A 444 -2.09 -17.67 -26.16
CA PHE A 444 -2.31 -19.04 -25.64
C PHE A 444 -1.02 -19.85 -25.49
N ARG A 445 -0.06 -19.70 -26.43
CA ARG A 445 1.21 -20.45 -26.38
C ARG A 445 2.07 -20.08 -25.16
N ILE A 446 1.97 -18.85 -24.69
CA ILE A 446 2.67 -18.37 -23.50
C ILE A 446 1.88 -18.73 -22.22
N GLY A 447 0.65 -19.24 -22.34
CA GLY A 447 -0.21 -19.55 -21.20
C GLY A 447 -0.94 -18.33 -20.63
N CYS A 448 -1.06 -17.25 -21.41
CA CYS A 448 -1.85 -16.08 -21.03
C CYS A 448 -3.30 -16.28 -21.46
N GLU A 449 -4.25 -16.15 -20.54
CA GLU A 449 -5.67 -16.28 -20.86
C GLU A 449 -6.24 -14.98 -21.46
N PRO A 450 -6.88 -15.03 -22.64
CA PRO A 450 -7.55 -13.88 -23.23
C PRO A 450 -8.67 -13.35 -22.34
N ASP A 451 -8.79 -12.03 -22.26
CA ASP A 451 -9.85 -11.36 -21.51
C ASP A 451 -10.92 -10.77 -22.44
N THR A 452 -11.96 -10.17 -21.86
CA THR A 452 -13.04 -9.51 -22.62
C THR A 452 -12.50 -8.42 -23.56
N ILE A 453 -11.41 -7.74 -23.17
CA ILE A 453 -10.77 -6.70 -23.99
C ILE A 453 -10.09 -7.32 -25.22
N THR A 454 -9.42 -8.46 -25.07
CA THR A 454 -8.80 -9.18 -26.20
C THR A 454 -9.83 -9.49 -27.28
N TYR A 455 -10.96 -10.06 -26.88
CA TYR A 455 -11.99 -10.50 -27.80
C TYR A 455 -12.80 -9.35 -28.40
N THR A 456 -13.15 -8.33 -27.62
CA THR A 456 -13.82 -7.12 -28.14
C THR A 456 -13.00 -6.49 -29.25
N GLU A 457 -11.67 -6.40 -29.07
CA GLU A 457 -10.79 -5.75 -30.02
C GLU A 457 -10.57 -6.56 -31.30
N LEU A 458 -10.48 -7.90 -31.19
CA LEU A 458 -10.44 -8.80 -32.35
C LEU A 458 -11.76 -8.79 -33.13
N LEU A 459 -12.91 -8.83 -32.43
CA LEU A 459 -14.24 -8.75 -33.06
C LEU A 459 -14.41 -7.42 -33.79
N ARG A 460 -14.02 -6.31 -33.16
CA ARG A 460 -14.03 -4.97 -33.77
C ARG A 460 -13.24 -4.98 -35.08
N CYS A 461 -12.03 -5.55 -35.08
CA CYS A 461 -11.20 -5.68 -36.28
C CYS A 461 -11.84 -6.54 -37.36
N CYS A 462 -12.38 -7.71 -37.01
CA CYS A 462 -13.06 -8.59 -37.98
C CYS A 462 -14.26 -7.90 -38.64
N CYS A 463 -15.04 -7.15 -37.86
CA CYS A 463 -16.17 -6.37 -38.37
C CYS A 463 -15.73 -5.26 -39.33
N VAL A 464 -14.66 -4.52 -39.00
CA VAL A 464 -14.11 -3.45 -39.85
C VAL A 464 -13.50 -4.02 -41.12
N SER A 465 -12.72 -5.11 -41.03
CA SER A 465 -12.07 -5.77 -42.18
C SER A 465 -13.00 -6.70 -42.97
N HIS A 466 -14.31 -6.68 -42.69
CA HIS A 466 -15.35 -7.42 -43.40
C HIS A 466 -15.21 -8.96 -43.37
N LYS A 467 -14.42 -9.49 -42.43
CA LYS A 467 -14.17 -10.93 -42.22
C LYS A 467 -15.18 -11.53 -41.22
N MET A 468 -16.43 -11.73 -41.66
CA MET A 468 -17.53 -12.17 -40.77
C MET A 468 -17.44 -13.63 -40.32
N ARG A 469 -16.78 -14.50 -41.09
CA ARG A 469 -16.63 -15.92 -40.70
C ARG A 469 -15.75 -16.03 -39.46
N GLU A 470 -14.66 -15.28 -39.44
CA GLU A 470 -13.71 -15.15 -38.34
C GLU A 470 -14.35 -14.46 -37.14
N ALA A 471 -15.16 -13.42 -37.37
CA ALA A 471 -15.92 -12.76 -36.29
C ALA A 471 -16.88 -13.73 -35.57
N ASN A 472 -17.64 -14.53 -36.34
CA ASN A 472 -18.55 -15.52 -35.77
C ASN A 472 -17.81 -16.66 -35.05
N TRP A 473 -16.67 -17.10 -35.60
CA TRP A 473 -15.84 -18.10 -34.96
C TRP A 473 -15.28 -17.61 -33.62
N LEU A 474 -14.73 -16.38 -33.57
CA LEU A 474 -14.27 -15.75 -32.34
C LEU A 474 -15.40 -15.63 -31.32
N PHE A 475 -16.59 -15.21 -31.77
CA PHE A 475 -17.74 -15.10 -30.88
C PHE A 475 -18.18 -16.45 -30.30
N GLY A 476 -18.14 -17.51 -31.10
CA GLY A 476 -18.36 -18.88 -30.64
C GLY A 476 -17.31 -19.36 -29.63
N MET A 477 -16.06 -18.93 -29.76
CA MET A 477 -15.01 -19.23 -28.76
C MET A 477 -15.27 -18.54 -27.43
N ILE A 478 -15.67 -17.27 -27.43
CA ILE A 478 -15.97 -16.52 -26.20
C ILE A 478 -17.10 -17.20 -25.40
N ARG A 479 -18.13 -17.69 -26.10
CA ARG A 479 -19.23 -18.44 -25.48
C ARG A 479 -18.73 -19.71 -24.77
N ARG A 480 -17.73 -20.38 -25.34
CA ARG A 480 -17.16 -21.63 -24.80
C ARG A 480 -16.15 -21.39 -23.68
N SER A 481 -15.49 -20.24 -23.65
CA SER A 481 -14.49 -19.91 -22.63
C SER A 481 -15.10 -19.48 -21.29
N GLY A 482 -16.43 -19.33 -21.20
CA GLY A 482 -17.11 -18.99 -19.94
C GLY A 482 -16.84 -17.57 -19.42
N ILE A 483 -16.26 -16.70 -20.25
CA ILE A 483 -15.96 -15.30 -19.88
C ILE A 483 -17.27 -14.53 -19.86
N LYS A 484 -17.57 -13.86 -18.73
CA LYS A 484 -18.78 -13.02 -18.61
C LYS A 484 -18.68 -11.86 -19.59
N LEU A 485 -19.47 -11.94 -20.65
CA LEU A 485 -19.51 -10.94 -21.71
C LEU A 485 -20.22 -9.68 -21.23
N ASP A 486 -19.65 -8.53 -21.57
CA ASP A 486 -20.36 -7.26 -21.50
C ASP A 486 -21.18 -7.03 -22.79
N HIS A 487 -21.90 -5.91 -22.85
CA HIS A 487 -22.77 -5.58 -23.98
C HIS A 487 -22.00 -5.20 -25.27
N VAL A 488 -20.68 -4.96 -25.19
CA VAL A 488 -19.90 -4.36 -26.29
C VAL A 488 -19.70 -5.33 -27.47
N PRO A 489 -19.32 -6.61 -27.29
CA PRO A 489 -19.24 -7.59 -28.38
C PRO A 489 -20.53 -7.79 -29.16
N PHE A 490 -21.67 -7.87 -28.44
CA PHE A 490 -22.99 -8.01 -29.06
C PHE A 490 -23.32 -6.81 -29.94
N LEU A 491 -23.08 -5.59 -29.43
CA LEU A 491 -23.33 -4.36 -30.17
C LEU A 491 -22.48 -4.26 -31.44
N LEU A 492 -21.20 -4.66 -31.39
CA LEU A 492 -20.30 -4.66 -32.55
C LEU A 492 -20.78 -5.60 -33.67
N LEU A 493 -21.22 -6.81 -33.32
CA LEU A 493 -21.76 -7.78 -34.27
C LEU A 493 -23.12 -7.34 -34.82
N MET A 494 -24.03 -6.91 -33.95
CA MET A 494 -25.35 -6.41 -34.36
C MET A 494 -25.24 -5.24 -35.33
N LYS A 495 -24.38 -4.25 -35.02
CA LYS A 495 -24.15 -3.09 -35.90
C LYS A 495 -23.62 -3.52 -37.27
N ARG A 496 -22.79 -4.58 -37.32
CA ARG A 496 -22.26 -5.11 -38.57
C ARG A 496 -23.31 -5.88 -39.37
N TYR A 497 -24.08 -6.77 -38.74
CA TYR A 497 -25.18 -7.50 -39.37
C TYR A 497 -26.26 -6.56 -39.94
N TRP A 498 -26.58 -5.49 -39.19
CA TRP A 498 -27.44 -4.41 -39.67
C TRP A 498 -26.88 -3.77 -40.95
N GLY A 499 -25.59 -3.44 -40.96
CA GLY A 499 -24.91 -2.90 -42.14
C GLY A 499 -24.88 -3.86 -43.34
N MET A 500 -24.97 -5.16 -43.10
CA MET A 500 -25.07 -6.22 -44.13
C MET A 500 -26.51 -6.53 -44.56
N ARG A 501 -27.53 -5.88 -43.96
CA ARG A 501 -28.96 -6.16 -44.14
C ARG A 501 -29.40 -7.56 -43.71
N GLU A 502 -28.61 -8.25 -42.89
CA GLU A 502 -28.99 -9.53 -42.27
C GLU A 502 -29.72 -9.27 -40.94
N LEU A 503 -30.94 -8.74 -41.01
CA LEU A 503 -31.70 -8.27 -39.84
C LEU A 503 -32.09 -9.42 -38.89
N ASP A 504 -32.32 -10.62 -39.43
CA ASP A 504 -32.72 -11.79 -38.64
C ASP A 504 -31.63 -12.19 -37.63
N LYS A 505 -30.37 -12.28 -38.09
CA LYS A 505 -29.22 -12.59 -37.21
C LYS A 505 -28.92 -11.49 -36.21
N ALA A 506 -29.16 -10.23 -36.58
CA ALA A 506 -29.03 -9.11 -35.64
C ALA A 506 -30.09 -9.18 -34.53
N PHE A 507 -31.31 -9.60 -34.86
CA PHE A 507 -32.39 -9.79 -33.89
C PHE A 507 -32.16 -11.00 -32.99
N GLU A 508 -31.65 -12.12 -33.53
CA GLU A 508 -31.25 -13.29 -32.74
C GLU A 508 -30.18 -12.93 -31.68
N LEU A 509 -29.14 -12.20 -32.08
CA LEU A 509 -28.09 -11.72 -31.16
C LEU A 509 -28.64 -10.79 -30.06
N TYR A 510 -29.65 -9.98 -30.38
CA TYR A 510 -30.31 -9.11 -29.41
C TYR A 510 -31.10 -9.89 -28.37
N GLN A 511 -31.86 -10.90 -28.81
CA GLN A 511 -32.61 -11.79 -27.92
C GLN A 511 -31.66 -12.57 -26.99
N GLU A 512 -30.56 -13.08 -27.53
CA GLU A 512 -29.53 -13.76 -26.72
C GLU A 512 -28.90 -12.82 -25.68
N TRP A 513 -28.64 -11.56 -26.02
CA TRP A 513 -28.11 -10.58 -25.07
C TRP A 513 -29.09 -10.27 -23.92
N LEU A 514 -30.39 -10.18 -24.21
CA LEU A 514 -31.42 -9.99 -23.18
C LEU A 514 -31.45 -11.15 -22.19
N MET A 515 -31.42 -12.38 -22.69
CA MET A 515 -31.44 -13.60 -21.85
C MET A 515 -30.17 -13.74 -20.99
N ALA A 516 -29.03 -13.23 -21.45
CA ALA A 516 -27.78 -13.24 -20.70
C ALA A 516 -27.71 -12.19 -19.57
N LYS A 517 -28.68 -11.27 -19.50
CA LYS A 517 -28.75 -10.19 -18.50
C LYS A 517 -29.51 -10.58 -17.23
N ASP A 518 -30.37 -11.60 -17.32
CA ASP A 518 -31.26 -12.06 -16.26
C ASP A 518 -30.67 -13.22 -15.42
N ILE A 519 -29.35 -13.44 -15.51
CA ILE A 519 -28.55 -14.42 -14.72
C ILE A 519 -27.33 -13.69 -14.13
#